data_AF-A0A9X3I3D2-F1
#
_entry.id   AF-A0A9X3I3D2-F1
#
_cell.length_a   1.000
_cell.length_b   1.000
_cell.length_c   1.000
_cell.angle_alpha   90.00
_cell.angle_beta   90.00
_cell.angle_gamma   90.00
#
_symmetry.space_group_name_H-M   'P 1'
#
loop_
_entity.id
_entity.type
_entity.pdbx_description
1 polymer ?
#
loop_
_entity_poly.entity_id
_entity_poly.type
_entity_poly.pdbx_seq_one_letter_code
_entity_poly.pdbx_strand_id
1 'polypeptide(L)'
;NDLADIPQQLLDDIYQKAYLRKNHERVQLEYCFVVTDGTGILAVDTIGYSIPIRKSRLIPRQEQLAYEMIADQDTISYSFSSSAGKGFHILSPSPDLMAGLTRKERQLKQLLFMALDQLHSSKNEAEIRYWYTEWRPEIYSDIQAMNFEHAWDHLFEESKYGWSKKHERFCENLIKGQPFFEKLWEIEHGSRVN
;
A
#
# COMPACT_ATOMS: atom_id res chain seq x y z
N ASN A 1 1.36 10.78 -0.68
CA ASN A 1 1.67 9.63 0.21
C ASN A 1 1.66 8.40 -0.69
N ASP A 2 2.46 8.46 -1.77
CA ASP A 2 2.08 7.88 -3.06
C ASP A 2 2.44 6.40 -3.20
N LEU A 3 2.68 5.72 -2.06
CA LEU A 3 3.20 4.35 -2.00
C LEU A 3 4.38 4.14 -2.96
N ALA A 4 5.22 5.17 -3.12
CA ALA A 4 6.39 5.11 -3.98
C ALA A 4 7.44 4.16 -3.37
N ASP A 5 8.19 3.51 -4.26
CA ASP A 5 9.32 2.67 -3.87
C ASP A 5 10.38 3.50 -3.13
N ILE A 6 10.89 2.91 -2.07
CA ILE A 6 12.06 3.39 -1.35
C ILE A 6 13.29 3.14 -2.25
N PRO A 7 14.22 4.10 -2.36
CA PRO A 7 15.46 3.90 -3.13
C PRO A 7 16.15 2.58 -2.76
N GLN A 8 16.56 1.79 -3.75
CA GLN A 8 17.19 0.49 -3.53
C GLN A 8 18.41 0.59 -2.60
N GLN A 9 19.24 1.62 -2.79
CA GLN A 9 20.39 1.87 -1.93
C GLN A 9 20.00 2.03 -0.45
N LEU A 10 18.88 2.70 -0.17
CA LEU A 10 18.38 2.85 1.19
C LEU A 10 17.86 1.52 1.74
N LEU A 11 17.18 0.70 0.93
CA LEU A 11 16.73 -0.64 1.33
C LEU A 11 17.92 -1.54 1.69
N ASP A 12 18.96 -1.54 0.87
CA ASP A 12 20.19 -2.31 1.11
C ASP A 12 20.86 -1.85 2.42
N ASP A 13 20.92 -0.54 2.66
CA ASP A 13 21.53 0.03 3.85
C ASP A 13 20.74 -0.22 5.14
N ILE A 14 19.43 -0.45 5.08
CA ILE A 14 18.61 -0.72 6.27
C ILE A 14 18.27 -2.19 6.45
N TYR A 15 18.68 -3.06 5.51
CA TYR A 15 18.33 -4.47 5.53
C TYR A 15 18.76 -5.15 6.83
N GLN A 16 17.79 -5.75 7.53
CA GLN A 16 17.98 -6.52 8.75
C GLN A 16 18.64 -5.75 9.92
N LYS A 17 18.63 -4.41 9.90
CA LYS A 17 19.23 -3.59 10.95
C LYS A 17 18.31 -3.28 12.14
N ALA A 18 17.01 -3.59 12.02
CA ALA A 18 16.00 -3.29 13.03
C ALA A 18 15.46 -4.55 13.72
N TYR A 19 15.07 -4.41 14.99
CA TYR A 19 14.50 -5.49 15.78
C TYR A 19 13.23 -5.04 16.49
N LEU A 20 12.15 -5.80 16.32
CA LEU A 20 10.94 -5.70 17.11
C LEU A 20 11.08 -6.53 18.38
N ARG A 21 10.75 -5.93 19.54
CA ARG A 21 10.61 -6.67 20.80
C ARG A 21 9.14 -6.85 21.14
N LYS A 22 8.68 -8.10 21.21
CA LYS A 22 7.34 -8.46 21.65
C LYS A 22 7.43 -9.67 22.57
N ASN A 23 6.86 -9.61 23.77
CA ASN A 23 6.83 -10.71 24.73
C ASN A 23 8.21 -11.34 25.04
N HIS A 24 9.26 -10.52 25.19
CA HIS A 24 10.66 -10.93 25.36
C HIS A 24 11.32 -11.61 24.14
N GLU A 25 10.59 -11.80 23.05
CA GLU A 25 11.14 -12.25 21.78
C GLU A 25 11.69 -11.08 20.97
N ARG A 26 12.85 -11.29 20.33
CA ARG A 26 13.41 -10.35 19.34
C ARG A 26 13.15 -10.89 17.95
N VAL A 27 12.29 -10.20 17.22
CA VAL A 27 12.03 -10.49 15.80
C VAL A 27 12.81 -9.49 14.98
N GLN A 28 13.73 -9.98 14.14
CA GLN A 28 14.46 -9.14 13.19
C GLN A 28 13.52 -8.71 12.06
N LEU A 29 13.55 -7.44 11.71
CA LEU A 29 12.75 -6.88 10.61
C LEU A 29 13.63 -6.72 9.38
N GLU A 30 13.09 -7.00 8.20
CA GLU A 30 13.82 -6.85 6.93
C GLU A 30 14.13 -5.38 6.65
N TYR A 31 13.13 -4.52 6.56
CA TYR A 31 13.36 -3.09 6.33
C TYR A 31 12.49 -2.26 7.28
N CYS A 32 13.14 -1.65 8.27
CA CYS A 32 12.49 -0.75 9.22
C CYS A 32 13.46 0.35 9.64
N PHE A 33 12.98 1.58 9.62
CA PHE A 33 13.80 2.77 9.82
C PHE A 33 12.99 3.93 10.39
N VAL A 34 13.69 4.95 10.86
CA VAL A 34 13.11 6.21 11.32
C VAL A 34 13.53 7.31 10.37
N VAL A 35 12.59 8.18 9.98
CA VAL A 35 12.83 9.30 9.09
C VAL A 35 12.33 10.60 9.72
N THR A 36 13.06 11.68 9.52
CA THR A 36 12.70 13.03 9.99
C THR A 36 13.05 14.09 8.96
N ASP A 37 12.26 15.17 8.95
CA ASP A 37 12.53 16.41 8.21
C ASP A 37 13.02 17.56 9.11
N GLY A 38 13.32 17.27 10.38
CA GLY A 38 13.70 18.24 11.41
C GLY A 38 12.52 18.90 12.14
N THR A 39 11.29 18.70 11.66
CA THR A 39 10.06 19.17 12.33
C THR A 39 9.16 18.05 12.81
N GLY A 40 9.16 16.92 12.12
CA GLY A 40 8.44 15.72 12.50
C GLY A 40 9.28 14.47 12.29
N ILE A 41 8.91 13.42 12.99
CA ILE A 41 9.56 12.11 12.91
C ILE A 41 8.55 10.99 12.67
N LEU A 42 8.97 9.98 11.92
CA LEU A 42 8.14 8.83 11.57
C LEU A 42 8.96 7.54 11.65
N ALA A 43 8.39 6.52 12.29
CA ALA A 43 8.85 5.14 12.14
C ALA A 43 8.15 4.49 10.95
N VAL A 44 8.93 3.85 10.09
CA VAL A 44 8.49 3.19 8.86
C VAL A 44 8.89 1.72 8.91
N ASP A 45 7.93 0.85 8.63
CA ASP A 45 8.12 -0.60 8.47
C ASP A 45 7.50 -1.02 7.12
N THR A 46 8.30 -1.66 6.27
CA THR A 46 7.86 -2.08 4.94
C THR A 46 7.27 -3.48 4.92
N ILE A 47 7.36 -4.24 6.02
CA ILE A 47 6.93 -5.66 6.10
C ILE A 47 7.61 -6.56 5.04
N GLY A 48 8.81 -6.16 4.59
CA GLY A 48 9.64 -6.88 3.63
C GLY A 48 9.52 -6.42 2.18
N TYR A 49 8.81 -5.32 1.92
CA TYR A 49 8.61 -4.77 0.58
C TYR A 49 9.44 -3.51 0.35
N SER A 50 9.50 -3.05 -0.90
CA SER A 50 10.17 -1.79 -1.28
C SER A 50 9.35 -0.54 -0.93
N ILE A 51 8.08 -0.70 -0.54
CA ILE A 51 7.17 0.41 -0.24
C ILE A 51 6.88 0.56 1.25
N PRO A 52 6.67 1.80 1.75
CA PRO A 52 6.40 2.05 3.17
C PRO A 52 4.96 1.69 3.55
N ILE A 53 4.76 0.50 4.12
CA ILE A 53 3.45 -0.03 4.50
C ILE A 53 2.95 0.54 5.84
N ARG A 54 3.71 0.35 6.92
CA ARG A 54 3.35 0.80 8.27
C ARG A 54 4.10 2.06 8.61
N LYS A 55 3.34 3.05 9.06
CA LYS A 55 3.84 4.38 9.42
C LYS A 55 3.28 4.74 10.78
N SER A 56 4.15 5.03 11.74
CA SER A 56 3.74 5.44 13.08
C SER A 56 4.54 6.64 13.54
N ARG A 57 3.89 7.55 14.25
CA ARG A 57 4.60 8.55 15.04
C ARG A 57 5.34 7.86 16.19
N LEU A 58 6.50 8.39 16.54
CA LEU A 58 7.21 7.98 17.75
C LEU A 58 6.55 8.60 18.98
N ILE A 59 6.77 7.96 20.14
CA ILE A 59 6.38 8.54 21.42
C ILE A 59 7.31 9.74 21.69
N PRO A 60 6.83 10.89 22.22
CA PRO A 60 7.63 12.13 22.31
C PRO A 60 9.03 11.97 22.92
N ARG A 61 9.20 11.11 23.93
CA ARG A 61 10.51 10.83 24.51
C ARG A 61 11.46 10.09 23.55
N GLN A 62 10.95 9.18 22.73
CA GLN A 62 11.73 8.47 21.71
C GLN A 62 12.10 9.39 20.55
N GLU A 63 11.24 10.35 20.22
CA GLU A 63 11.53 11.39 19.24
C GLU A 63 12.72 12.25 19.68
N GLN A 64 12.73 12.73 20.92
CA GLN A 64 13.87 13.49 21.46
C GLN A 64 15.19 12.71 21.38
N LEU A 65 15.17 11.42 21.75
CA LEU A 65 16.34 10.54 21.63
C LEU A 65 16.81 10.38 20.18
N ALA A 66 15.88 10.27 19.23
CA ALA A 66 16.24 10.14 17.82
C ALA A 66 16.91 11.42 17.27
N TYR A 67 16.43 12.61 17.67
CA TYR A 67 17.10 13.86 17.30
C TYR A 67 18.51 13.96 17.86
N GLU A 68 18.70 13.57 19.13
CA GLU A 68 20.02 13.53 19.76
C GLU A 68 20.96 12.55 19.05
N MET A 69 20.46 11.38 18.64
CA MET A 69 21.26 10.37 17.93
C MET A 69 21.68 10.80 16.51
N ILE A 70 20.87 11.60 15.83
CA ILE A 70 21.11 12.03 14.44
C ILE A 70 21.98 13.30 14.38
N ALA A 71 21.98 14.13 15.43
CA ALA A 71 22.66 15.42 15.45
C ALA A 71 24.17 15.36 15.08
N ASP A 72 24.84 14.28 15.45
CA ASP A 72 26.28 14.08 15.25
C ASP A 72 26.62 13.06 14.14
N GLN A 73 25.66 12.69 13.28
CA GLN A 73 25.88 11.71 12.21
C GLN A 73 26.18 12.35 10.85
N ASP A 74 27.08 11.71 10.09
CA ASP A 74 27.35 12.08 8.70
C ASP A 74 26.15 11.76 7.79
N THR A 75 25.88 12.65 6.84
CA THR A 75 24.74 12.51 5.92
C THR A 75 25.06 11.61 4.73
N ILE A 76 24.21 10.62 4.47
CA ILE A 76 24.23 9.80 3.25
C ILE A 76 23.16 10.34 2.29
N SER A 77 23.54 10.58 1.03
CA SER A 77 22.63 11.03 -0.01
C SER A 77 22.18 9.86 -0.88
N TYR A 78 20.86 9.69 -1.01
CA TYR A 78 20.26 8.69 -1.88
C TYR A 78 19.63 9.36 -3.11
N SER A 79 19.85 8.80 -4.29
CA SER A 79 19.17 9.27 -5.50
C SER A 79 17.73 8.78 -5.51
N PHE A 80 16.77 9.70 -5.53
CA PHE A 80 15.35 9.39 -5.69
C PHE A 80 14.82 10.08 -6.95
N SER A 81 14.38 9.28 -7.93
CA SER A 81 13.65 9.78 -9.09
C SER A 81 12.16 9.75 -8.77
N SER A 82 11.58 10.90 -8.44
CA SER A 82 10.12 10.99 -8.37
C SER A 82 9.56 10.90 -9.80
N SER A 83 8.76 9.88 -10.08
CA SER A 83 7.90 9.87 -11.26
C SER A 83 6.83 10.95 -11.05
N ALA A 84 7.15 12.17 -11.48
CA ALA A 84 6.28 13.32 -11.35
C ALA A 84 5.02 13.16 -12.20
N GLY A 85 3.87 13.02 -11.53
CA GLY A 85 2.55 13.17 -12.10
C GLY A 85 1.61 13.81 -11.08
N LYS A 86 1.42 15.13 -11.18
CA LYS A 86 0.45 15.88 -10.35
C LYS A 86 -0.97 15.45 -10.73
N GLY A 87 -1.52 14.51 -9.98
CA GLY A 87 -2.90 14.06 -10.03
C GLY A 87 -3.19 13.15 -8.84
N PHE A 88 -4.47 12.99 -8.46
CA PHE A 88 -4.85 11.94 -7.53
C PHE A 88 -4.59 10.59 -8.20
N HIS A 89 -3.42 9.99 -7.93
CA HIS A 89 -3.09 8.64 -8.36
C HIS A 89 -4.02 7.65 -7.66
N ILE A 90 -4.31 6.49 -8.26
CA ILE A 90 -5.13 5.43 -7.64
C ILE A 90 -4.60 5.05 -6.24
N LEU A 91 -3.28 5.14 -6.02
CA LEU A 91 -2.62 4.89 -4.74
C LEU A 91 -2.64 6.07 -3.74
N SER A 92 -3.02 7.27 -4.19
CA SER A 92 -3.27 8.46 -3.37
C SER A 92 -4.63 9.08 -3.72
N PRO A 93 -5.72 8.36 -3.38
CA PRO A 93 -7.07 8.77 -3.74
C PRO A 93 -7.49 10.05 -3.02
N SER A 94 -8.45 10.78 -3.60
CA SER A 94 -9.07 11.94 -2.93
C SER A 94 -9.61 11.53 -1.55
N PRO A 95 -9.47 12.38 -0.50
CA PRO A 95 -10.10 12.16 0.81
C PRO A 95 -11.60 11.83 0.72
N ASP A 96 -12.29 12.33 -0.29
CA ASP A 96 -13.72 12.10 -0.52
C ASP A 96 -14.03 10.62 -0.79
N LEU A 97 -13.13 9.89 -1.46
CA LEU A 97 -13.28 8.46 -1.73
C LEU A 97 -13.16 7.60 -0.47
N MET A 98 -12.60 8.16 0.60
CA MET A 98 -12.40 7.50 1.90
C MET A 98 -13.39 8.00 2.97
N ALA A 99 -14.25 8.96 2.63
CA ALA A 99 -15.24 9.51 3.55
C ALA A 99 -16.28 8.45 3.93
N GLY A 100 -16.67 8.42 5.21
CA GLY A 100 -17.66 7.46 5.74
C GLY A 100 -17.15 6.03 5.95
N LEU A 101 -15.96 5.68 5.48
CA LEU A 101 -15.38 4.35 5.68
C LEU A 101 -14.79 4.20 7.08
N THR A 102 -15.04 3.05 7.71
CA THR A 102 -14.39 2.61 8.94
C THR A 102 -12.89 2.41 8.72
N ARG A 103 -12.11 2.32 9.81
CA ARG A 103 -10.66 2.08 9.72
C ARG A 103 -10.34 0.82 8.91
N LYS A 104 -11.05 -0.29 9.15
CA LYS A 104 -10.85 -1.56 8.42
C LYS A 104 -11.14 -1.38 6.94
N GLU A 105 -12.27 -0.77 6.60
CA GLU A 105 -12.68 -0.57 5.20
C GLU A 105 -11.70 0.33 4.44
N ARG A 106 -11.11 1.34 5.08
CA ARG A 106 -10.06 2.15 4.47
C ARG A 106 -8.82 1.34 4.11
N GLN A 107 -8.39 0.41 4.98
CA GLN A 107 -7.24 -0.44 4.69
C GLN A 107 -7.53 -1.41 3.56
N LEU A 108 -8.70 -2.06 3.57
CA LEU A 108 -9.10 -2.96 2.49
C LEU A 108 -9.30 -2.22 1.17
N LYS A 109 -9.79 -0.98 1.21
CA LYS A 109 -9.92 -0.14 0.02
C LYS A 109 -8.57 0.28 -0.55
N GLN A 110 -7.61 0.59 0.31
CA GLN A 110 -6.24 0.85 -0.11
C GLN A 110 -5.63 -0.40 -0.77
N LEU A 111 -5.85 -1.57 -0.19
CA LEU A 111 -5.42 -2.85 -0.76
C LEU A 111 -6.06 -3.11 -2.14
N LEU A 112 -7.36 -2.88 -2.28
CA LEU A 112 -8.06 -2.98 -3.55
C LEU A 112 -7.44 -2.05 -4.61
N PHE A 113 -7.15 -0.80 -4.24
CA PHE A 113 -6.51 0.15 -5.14
C PHE A 113 -5.09 -0.25 -5.54
N MET A 114 -4.33 -0.85 -4.62
CA MET A 114 -3.01 -1.42 -4.95
C MET A 114 -3.11 -2.58 -5.94
N ALA A 115 -4.07 -3.48 -5.73
CA ALA A 115 -4.28 -4.61 -6.63
C ALA A 115 -4.79 -4.17 -8.02
N LEU A 116 -5.68 -3.17 -8.07
CA LEU A 116 -6.14 -2.57 -9.33
C LEU A 116 -5.02 -1.84 -10.08
N ASP A 117 -4.15 -1.12 -9.37
CA ASP A 117 -2.99 -0.45 -9.97
C ASP A 117 -2.00 -1.46 -10.58
N GLN A 118 -1.75 -2.59 -9.90
CA GLN A 118 -0.95 -3.68 -10.45
C GLN A 118 -1.62 -4.30 -11.70
N LEU A 119 -2.94 -4.51 -11.65
CA LEU A 119 -3.71 -5.01 -12.78
C LEU A 119 -3.64 -4.06 -13.99
N HIS A 120 -3.73 -2.75 -13.76
CA HIS A 120 -3.56 -1.75 -14.81
C HIS A 120 -2.14 -1.74 -15.37
N SER A 121 -1.14 -1.86 -14.50
CA SER A 121 0.28 -1.90 -14.88
C SER A 121 0.65 -3.13 -15.71
N SER A 122 -0.09 -4.24 -15.59
CA SER A 122 0.15 -5.45 -16.40
C SER A 122 -0.14 -5.24 -17.89
N LYS A 123 -0.96 -4.23 -18.24
CA LYS A 123 -1.43 -3.93 -19.60
C LYS A 123 -2.05 -5.14 -20.31
N ASN A 124 -2.59 -6.08 -19.54
CA ASN A 124 -3.18 -7.31 -20.06
C ASN A 124 -4.69 -7.15 -20.29
N GLU A 125 -5.08 -7.03 -21.55
CA GLU A 125 -6.47 -6.84 -21.97
C GLU A 125 -7.39 -8.01 -21.60
N ALA A 126 -6.89 -9.25 -21.66
CA ALA A 126 -7.70 -10.41 -21.26
C ALA A 126 -7.96 -10.41 -19.75
N GLU A 127 -6.95 -10.03 -18.97
CA GLU A 127 -7.02 -9.99 -17.51
C GLU A 127 -7.97 -8.90 -17.01
N ILE A 128 -7.90 -7.69 -17.57
CA ILE A 128 -8.81 -6.60 -17.16
C ILE A 128 -10.27 -6.91 -17.52
N ARG A 129 -10.52 -7.50 -18.70
CA ARG A 129 -11.86 -7.93 -19.11
C ARG A 129 -12.40 -9.04 -18.21
N TYR A 130 -11.55 -9.99 -17.82
CA TYR A 130 -11.92 -11.04 -16.89
C TYR A 130 -12.35 -10.45 -15.55
N TRP A 131 -11.54 -9.58 -14.94
CA TRP A 131 -11.88 -8.97 -13.66
C TRP A 131 -13.08 -8.04 -13.75
N TYR A 132 -13.24 -7.30 -14.86
CA TYR A 132 -14.45 -6.49 -15.05
C TYR A 132 -15.70 -7.37 -15.21
N THR A 133 -15.58 -8.55 -15.85
CA THR A 133 -16.66 -9.54 -15.90
C THR A 133 -17.02 -10.07 -14.52
N GLU A 134 -16.02 -10.39 -13.68
CA GLU A 134 -16.28 -10.80 -12.29
C GLU A 134 -16.97 -9.70 -11.48
N TRP A 135 -16.69 -8.43 -11.78
CA TRP A 135 -17.39 -7.29 -11.18
C TRP A 135 -18.81 -7.10 -11.73
N ARG A 136 -19.01 -7.22 -13.05
CA ARG A 136 -20.29 -6.97 -13.75
C ARG A 136 -20.58 -8.09 -14.76
N PRO A 137 -21.01 -9.28 -14.30
CA PRO A 137 -21.26 -10.41 -15.19
C PRO A 137 -22.43 -10.17 -16.15
N GLU A 138 -23.35 -9.26 -15.79
CA GLU A 138 -24.54 -8.91 -16.56
C GLU A 138 -24.26 -8.34 -17.95
N ILE A 139 -23.09 -7.72 -18.14
CA ILE A 139 -22.68 -7.05 -19.39
C ILE A 139 -21.48 -7.76 -20.05
N TYR A 140 -21.32 -9.07 -19.80
CA TYR A 140 -20.19 -9.87 -20.30
C TYR A 140 -19.90 -9.64 -21.79
N SER A 141 -20.93 -9.70 -22.64
CA SER A 141 -20.77 -9.55 -24.09
C SER A 141 -20.19 -8.19 -24.48
N ASP A 142 -20.57 -7.14 -23.77
CA ASP A 142 -20.07 -5.79 -24.01
C ASP A 142 -18.62 -5.67 -23.53
N ILE A 143 -18.31 -6.23 -22.36
CA ILE A 143 -16.95 -6.24 -21.78
C ILE A 143 -15.95 -6.93 -22.73
N GLN A 144 -16.33 -8.06 -23.34
CA GLN A 144 -15.45 -8.78 -24.26
C GLN A 144 -15.12 -7.96 -25.52
N ALA A 145 -15.94 -6.97 -25.88
CA ALA A 145 -15.69 -6.07 -27.00
C ALA A 145 -14.94 -4.78 -26.60
N MET A 146 -14.78 -4.49 -25.30
CA MET A 146 -14.07 -3.29 -24.82
C MET A 146 -12.58 -3.41 -24.99
N ASN A 147 -11.89 -2.34 -25.39
CA ASN A 147 -10.43 -2.29 -25.32
C ASN A 147 -9.95 -2.20 -23.85
N PHE A 148 -8.65 -2.36 -23.65
CA PHE A 148 -8.02 -2.32 -22.32
C PHE A 148 -8.39 -1.07 -21.50
N GLU A 149 -8.19 0.12 -22.07
CA GLU A 149 -8.42 1.41 -21.39
C GLU A 149 -9.88 1.60 -21.00
N HIS A 150 -10.82 1.27 -21.90
CA HIS A 150 -12.25 1.37 -21.60
C HIS A 150 -12.66 0.39 -20.50
N ALA A 151 -12.20 -0.86 -20.56
CA ALA A 151 -12.51 -1.84 -19.51
C ALA A 151 -11.92 -1.43 -18.15
N TRP A 152 -10.72 -0.86 -18.15
CA TRP A 152 -10.08 -0.30 -16.96
C TRP A 152 -10.86 0.87 -16.38
N ASP A 153 -11.15 1.90 -17.19
CA ASP A 153 -11.85 3.11 -16.75
C ASP A 153 -13.20 2.74 -16.13
N HIS A 154 -13.97 1.88 -16.79
CA HIS A 154 -15.26 1.43 -16.27
C HIS A 154 -15.14 0.62 -14.97
N LEU A 155 -14.18 -0.31 -14.88
CA LEU A 155 -13.96 -1.08 -13.66
C LEU A 155 -13.56 -0.17 -12.49
N PHE A 156 -12.64 0.77 -12.71
CA PHE A 156 -12.16 1.68 -11.67
C PHE A 156 -13.25 2.65 -11.23
N GLU A 157 -13.97 3.27 -12.17
CA GLU A 157 -15.08 4.19 -11.86
C GLU A 157 -16.17 3.52 -11.02
N GLU A 158 -16.50 2.27 -11.31
CA GLU A 158 -17.53 1.55 -10.55
C GLU A 158 -17.07 1.04 -9.18
N SER A 159 -15.79 0.68 -9.04
CA SER A 159 -15.24 0.11 -7.80
C SER A 159 -14.65 1.14 -6.83
N LYS A 160 -14.44 2.39 -7.27
CA LYS A 160 -13.81 3.43 -6.42
C LYS A 160 -14.74 4.04 -5.37
N TYR A 161 -16.06 3.90 -5.48
CA TYR A 161 -17.01 4.57 -4.58
C TYR A 161 -17.54 3.67 -3.46
N GLY A 162 -17.53 4.21 -2.23
CA GLY A 162 -18.01 3.49 -1.06
C GLY A 162 -17.19 2.24 -0.72
N TRP A 163 -17.78 1.37 0.08
CA TRP A 163 -17.29 0.02 0.36
C TRP A 163 -18.47 -0.87 0.68
N SER A 164 -18.51 -2.08 0.12
CA SER A 164 -19.60 -3.03 0.32
C SER A 164 -19.08 -4.45 0.29
N LYS A 165 -19.93 -5.43 0.65
CA LYS A 165 -19.56 -6.86 0.56
C LYS A 165 -19.13 -7.29 -0.84
N LYS A 166 -19.63 -6.60 -1.89
CA LYS A 166 -19.18 -6.82 -3.27
C LYS A 166 -17.70 -6.44 -3.42
N HIS A 167 -17.29 -5.29 -2.88
CA HIS A 167 -15.89 -4.85 -2.88
C HIS A 167 -15.00 -5.83 -2.11
N GLU A 168 -15.45 -6.27 -0.94
CA GLU A 168 -14.70 -7.21 -0.10
C GLU A 168 -14.45 -8.54 -0.84
N ARG A 169 -15.49 -9.16 -1.40
CA ARG A 169 -15.37 -10.41 -2.17
C ARG A 169 -14.53 -10.25 -3.43
N PHE A 170 -14.71 -9.14 -4.14
CA PHE A 170 -13.91 -8.86 -5.34
C PHE A 170 -12.43 -8.68 -5.00
N CYS A 171 -12.12 -7.91 -3.96
CA CYS A 171 -10.77 -7.70 -3.48
C CYS A 171 -10.12 -9.03 -3.07
N GLU A 172 -10.82 -9.86 -2.29
CA GLU A 172 -10.33 -11.19 -1.86
C GLU A 172 -9.98 -12.10 -3.05
N ASN A 173 -10.81 -12.10 -4.09
CA ASN A 173 -10.55 -12.87 -5.29
C ASN A 173 -9.36 -12.30 -6.09
N LEU A 174 -9.30 -10.98 -6.25
CA LEU A 174 -8.28 -10.28 -7.05
C LEU A 174 -6.86 -10.49 -6.50
N ILE A 175 -6.73 -10.51 -5.17
CA ILE A 175 -5.44 -10.67 -4.49
C ILE A 175 -4.98 -12.12 -4.37
N LYS A 176 -5.85 -13.09 -4.68
CA LYS A 176 -5.58 -14.51 -4.49
C LYS A 176 -4.42 -14.98 -5.36
N GLY A 177 -3.48 -15.71 -4.76
CA GLY A 177 -2.25 -16.15 -5.40
C GLY A 177 -1.15 -15.07 -5.46
N GLN A 178 -1.37 -13.91 -4.84
CA GLN A 178 -0.38 -12.83 -4.73
C GLN A 178 0.08 -12.71 -3.28
N PRO A 179 1.24 -13.31 -2.91
CA PRO A 179 1.65 -13.43 -1.51
C PRO A 179 1.71 -12.11 -0.74
N PHE A 180 2.06 -11.02 -1.44
CA PHE A 180 2.09 -9.68 -0.86
C PHE A 180 0.71 -9.20 -0.39
N PHE A 181 -0.27 -9.26 -1.29
CA PHE A 181 -1.60 -8.78 -0.99
C PHE A 181 -2.35 -9.69 -0.03
N GLU A 182 -2.13 -11.01 -0.11
CA GLU A 182 -2.67 -11.97 0.86
C GLU A 182 -2.18 -11.65 2.28
N LYS A 183 -0.88 -11.36 2.45
CA LYS A 183 -0.32 -10.94 3.75
C LYS A 183 -0.95 -9.65 4.27
N LEU A 184 -1.19 -8.66 3.40
CA LEU A 184 -1.89 -7.42 3.79
C LEU A 184 -3.34 -7.69 4.20
N TRP A 185 -4.04 -8.55 3.45
CA TRP A 185 -5.41 -8.96 3.75
C TRP A 185 -5.51 -9.68 5.10
N GLU A 186 -4.58 -10.60 5.37
CA GLU A 186 -4.48 -11.33 6.63
C GLU A 186 -4.21 -10.41 7.83
N ILE A 187 -3.41 -9.35 7.67
CA ILE A 187 -3.18 -8.38 8.76
C ILE A 187 -4.49 -7.67 9.15
N GLU A 188 -5.29 -7.28 8.15
CA GLU A 188 -6.56 -6.57 8.37
C GLU A 188 -7.68 -7.49 8.87
N HIS A 189 -7.67 -8.77 8.50
CA HIS A 189 -8.67 -9.77 8.93
C HIS A 189 -8.28 -10.52 10.20
N GLY A 190 -6.99 -10.80 10.37
CA GLY A 190 -6.37 -11.53 11.48
C GLY A 190 -6.27 -10.72 12.77
N SER A 191 -6.70 -9.46 12.77
CA SER A 191 -6.89 -8.63 13.97
C SER A 191 -8.05 -9.11 14.88
N ARG A 192 -8.42 -10.41 14.80
CA ARG A 192 -9.38 -11.11 15.70
C ARG A 192 -8.70 -12.22 16.51
N VAL A 193 -7.49 -12.01 17.03
CA VAL A 193 -7.02 -12.78 18.19
C VAL A 193 -6.12 -11.90 19.06
N ASN A 194 -6.71 -11.38 20.13
CA ASN A 194 -6.08 -11.18 21.44
C ASN A 194 -7.18 -11.38 22.48
#